data_AF-A0A0U3NA22-F1
#
_entry.id   AF-A0A0U3NA22-F1
#
_cell.length_a   1.000
_cell.length_b   1.000
_cell.length_c   1.000
_cell.angle_alpha   90.00
_cell.angle_beta   90.00
_cell.angle_gamma   90.00
#
_symmetry.space_group_name_H-M   'P 1'
#
loop_
_entity.id
_entity.type
_entity.pdbx_description
1 polymer ?
#
loop_
_entity_poly.entity_id
_entity_poly.type
_entity_poly.pdbx_seq_one_letter_code
_entity_poly.pdbx_strand_id
1 'polypeptide(L)'
;MRICVFLSAADLDDRYTGPAREFAELLGKGGHTLVWGGSDVGLMKVVADGVHAAGGRLCGVSVDFLAAKARQGADEMVIARDLAERKRLLLEKSDAVVIMVGGTGTLDEATEILELKKHGHTEKPVVLLNTAGFYDGLKEQFRRMDDEGFLPRPLTELVFFAEEPVGALAYLEESQGIE
;
A
#
# COMPACT_ATOMS: atom_id res chain seq x y z
N MET A 1 -0.13 -1.69 14.17
CA MET A 1 -0.06 -2.69 13.07
C MET A 1 1.10 -2.38 12.12
N ARG A 2 1.45 -3.31 11.23
CA ARG A 2 2.36 -3.12 10.09
C ARG A 2 1.53 -2.96 8.81
N ILE A 3 1.57 -1.79 8.19
CA ILE A 3 0.75 -1.46 7.02
C ILE A 3 1.64 -1.44 5.79
N CYS A 4 1.36 -2.33 4.83
CA CYS A 4 2.01 -2.30 3.54
C CYS A 4 1.43 -1.21 2.66
N VAL A 5 2.29 -0.38 2.05
CA VAL A 5 1.85 0.64 1.08
C VAL A 5 2.48 0.35 -0.27
N PHE A 6 1.63 0.08 -1.27
CA PHE A 6 2.01 -0.02 -2.68
C PHE A 6 1.79 1.35 -3.34
N LEU A 7 2.84 1.93 -3.91
CA LEU A 7 2.83 3.31 -4.40
C LEU A 7 3.93 3.59 -5.43
N SER A 8 3.81 4.70 -6.16
CA SER A 8 4.76 5.11 -7.19
C SER A 8 6.16 5.43 -6.65
N ALA A 9 7.19 5.11 -7.45
CA ALA A 9 8.55 5.59 -7.26
C ALA A 9 8.84 6.90 -8.05
N ALA A 10 7.85 7.45 -8.74
CA ALA A 10 7.98 8.69 -9.50
C ALA A 10 7.77 9.92 -8.60
N ASP A 11 8.40 11.03 -8.98
CA ASP A 11 8.07 12.36 -8.46
C ASP A 11 6.73 12.79 -9.06
N LEU A 12 5.79 13.16 -8.20
CA LEU A 12 4.40 13.41 -8.57
C LEU A 12 3.94 14.78 -8.08
N ASP A 13 2.89 15.29 -8.70
CA ASP A 13 2.21 16.54 -8.33
C ASP A 13 1.70 16.53 -6.87
N ASP A 14 1.56 17.70 -6.28
CA ASP A 14 1.09 17.87 -4.90
C ASP A 14 -0.30 17.28 -4.65
N ARG A 15 -1.16 17.20 -5.67
CA ARG A 15 -2.46 16.50 -5.54
C ARG A 15 -2.33 15.02 -5.17
N TYR A 16 -1.16 14.42 -5.38
CA TYR A 16 -0.84 13.04 -5.00
C TYR A 16 0.08 12.98 -3.79
N THR A 17 1.07 13.87 -3.70
CA THR A 17 2.02 13.84 -2.57
C THR A 17 1.41 14.38 -1.28
N GLY A 18 0.44 15.30 -1.35
CA GLY A 18 -0.29 15.83 -0.18
C GLY A 18 -1.00 14.75 0.62
N PRO A 19 -1.96 14.01 0.03
CA PRO A 19 -2.63 12.91 0.72
C PRO A 19 -1.68 11.79 1.18
N ALA A 20 -0.60 11.53 0.42
CA ALA A 20 0.41 10.56 0.83
C ALA A 20 1.18 11.02 2.08
N ARG A 21 1.51 12.32 2.20
CA ARG A 21 2.11 12.90 3.42
C ARG A 21 1.15 12.81 4.61
N GLU A 22 -0.12 13.13 4.39
CA GLU A 22 -1.15 13.04 5.44
C GLU A 22 -1.29 11.60 5.94
N PHE A 23 -1.42 10.63 5.03
CA PHE A 23 -1.48 9.21 5.41
C PHE A 23 -0.24 8.77 6.19
N ALA A 24 0.94 9.22 5.76
CA ALA A 24 2.21 8.92 6.43
C ALA A 24 2.26 9.49 7.86
N GLU A 25 1.80 10.72 8.05
CA GLU A 25 1.72 11.37 9.37
C GLU A 25 0.75 10.62 10.29
N LEU A 26 -0.41 10.22 9.77
CA LEU A 26 -1.39 9.42 10.50
C LEU A 26 -0.79 8.07 10.94
N LEU A 27 -0.11 7.36 10.04
CA LEU A 27 0.58 6.10 10.36
C LEU A 27 1.58 6.27 11.50
N GLY A 28 2.45 7.27 11.41
CA GLY A 28 3.50 7.48 12.41
C GLY A 28 2.92 7.86 13.77
N LYS A 29 1.94 8.78 13.80
CA LYS A 29 1.26 9.17 15.05
C LYS A 29 0.47 8.03 15.68
N GLY A 30 -0.11 7.14 14.87
CA GLY A 30 -0.78 5.92 15.33
C GLY A 30 0.17 4.81 15.81
N GLY A 31 1.49 5.07 15.85
CA GLY A 31 2.49 4.09 16.26
C GLY A 31 2.59 2.89 15.33
N HIS A 32 2.12 3.04 14.08
CA HIS A 32 2.16 1.97 13.08
C HIS A 32 3.54 1.90 12.42
N THR A 33 3.81 0.75 11.80
CA THR A 33 5.04 0.54 11.01
C THR A 33 4.67 0.55 9.53
N LEU A 34 5.36 1.38 8.74
CA LEU A 34 5.27 1.35 7.28
C LEU A 34 6.04 0.15 6.75
N VAL A 35 5.38 -0.69 5.95
CA VAL A 35 6.01 -1.70 5.11
C VAL A 35 5.93 -1.21 3.66
N TRP A 36 7.05 -1.07 2.96
CA TRP A 36 6.99 -0.57 1.58
C TRP A 36 8.16 -1.07 0.73
N GLY A 37 8.16 -0.67 -0.54
CA GLY A 37 9.15 -1.06 -1.53
C GLY A 37 10.60 -0.62 -1.29
N GLY A 38 10.89 0.06 -0.19
CA GLY A 38 12.23 0.36 0.32
C GLY A 38 13.01 1.43 -0.44
N SER A 39 12.43 2.06 -1.48
CA SER A 39 13.11 3.08 -2.27
C SER A 39 13.04 4.47 -1.62
N ASP A 40 14.08 5.29 -1.81
CA ASP A 40 14.22 6.69 -1.36
C ASP A 40 14.04 7.69 -2.52
N VAL A 41 13.06 7.42 -3.39
CA VAL A 41 12.70 8.31 -4.50
C VAL A 41 11.18 8.44 -4.62
N GLY A 42 10.72 9.54 -5.23
CA GLY A 42 9.32 9.74 -5.58
C GLY A 42 8.36 9.64 -4.40
N LEU A 43 7.14 9.16 -4.66
CA LEU A 43 6.10 9.04 -3.63
C LEU A 43 6.50 8.06 -2.51
N MET A 44 7.29 7.02 -2.79
CA MET A 44 7.86 6.13 -1.77
C MET A 44 8.70 6.89 -0.75
N LYS A 45 9.53 7.84 -1.19
CA LYS A 45 10.29 8.70 -0.30
C LYS A 45 9.39 9.56 0.56
N VAL A 46 8.38 10.18 -0.05
CA VAL A 46 7.44 11.08 0.64
C VAL A 46 6.76 10.37 1.82
N VAL A 47 6.26 9.15 1.61
CA VAL A 47 5.60 8.38 2.67
C VAL A 47 6.60 7.93 3.73
N ALA A 48 7.77 7.44 3.33
CA ALA A 48 8.80 7.01 4.29
C ALA A 48 9.30 8.17 5.18
N ASP A 49 9.51 9.35 4.59
CA ASP A 49 9.90 10.56 5.32
C ASP A 49 8.80 11.00 6.30
N GLY A 50 7.53 11.01 5.86
CA GLY A 50 6.40 11.38 6.72
C GLY A 50 6.21 10.45 7.91
N VAL A 51 6.27 9.13 7.69
CA VAL A 51 6.14 8.14 8.78
C VAL A 51 7.27 8.30 9.78
N HIS A 52 8.51 8.42 9.31
CA HIS A 52 9.67 8.58 10.17
C HIS A 52 9.61 9.88 10.98
N ALA A 53 9.26 11.01 10.34
CA ALA A 53 9.14 12.30 11.01
C ALA A 53 8.04 12.31 12.09
N ALA A 54 6.98 11.52 11.91
CA ALA A 54 5.91 11.34 12.87
C ALA A 54 6.22 10.29 13.97
N GLY A 55 7.44 9.73 14.01
CA GLY A 55 7.86 8.77 15.03
C GLY A 55 7.48 7.31 14.75
N GLY A 56 6.96 7.03 13.56
CA GLY A 56 6.67 5.68 13.10
C GLY A 56 7.93 4.91 12.69
N ARG A 57 7.78 3.60 12.53
CA ARG A 57 8.87 2.71 12.09
C ARG A 57 8.78 2.37 10.62
N LEU A 58 9.93 2.01 10.06
CA LEU A 58 10.15 1.76 8.65
C LEU A 58 10.67 0.33 8.40
N CYS A 59 9.90 -0.47 7.67
CA CYS A 59 10.33 -1.75 7.11
C CYS A 59 10.31 -1.73 5.57
N GLY A 60 11.49 -1.72 4.95
CA GLY A 60 11.64 -1.80 3.50
C GLY A 60 11.85 -3.23 3.00
N VAL A 61 11.28 -3.55 1.84
CA VAL A 61 11.63 -4.75 1.06
C VAL A 61 12.01 -4.35 -0.36
N SER A 62 13.30 -4.47 -0.65
CA SER A 62 13.90 -4.14 -1.95
C SER A 62 14.40 -5.40 -2.67
N VAL A 63 15.04 -5.21 -3.82
CA VAL A 63 15.71 -6.23 -4.64
C VAL A 63 17.04 -5.67 -5.11
N ASP A 64 18.00 -6.54 -5.45
CA ASP A 64 19.39 -6.12 -5.76
C ASP A 64 19.48 -5.06 -6.87
N PHE A 65 18.70 -5.18 -7.94
CA PHE A 65 18.71 -4.21 -9.03
C PHE A 65 18.08 -2.85 -8.67
N LEU A 66 17.44 -2.74 -7.51
CA LEU A 66 16.93 -1.48 -6.93
C LEU A 66 17.79 -0.99 -5.76
N ALA A 67 18.88 -1.68 -5.40
CA ALA A 67 19.70 -1.36 -4.23
C ALA A 67 20.25 0.07 -4.24
N ALA A 68 20.60 0.60 -5.43
CA ALA A 68 21.08 1.98 -5.58
C ALA A 68 20.04 3.05 -5.20
N LYS A 69 18.75 2.70 -5.18
CA LYS A 69 17.66 3.57 -4.77
C LYS A 69 17.16 3.24 -3.36
N ALA A 70 17.75 2.26 -2.67
CA ALA A 70 17.27 1.84 -1.37
C ALA A 70 17.52 2.91 -0.30
N ARG A 71 16.52 3.16 0.52
CA ARG A 71 16.58 4.11 1.62
C ARG A 71 17.60 3.69 2.67
N GLN A 72 18.44 4.63 3.07
CA GLN A 72 19.31 4.49 4.22
C GLN A 72 18.55 4.86 5.51
N GLY A 73 18.84 4.15 6.61
CA GLY A 73 18.22 4.45 7.91
C GLY A 73 16.78 3.97 8.06
N ALA A 74 16.33 2.97 7.31
CA ALA A 74 15.14 2.22 7.67
C ALA A 74 15.42 1.34 8.91
N ASP A 75 14.44 1.15 9.79
CA ASP A 75 14.56 0.27 10.96
C ASP A 75 14.80 -1.19 10.54
N GLU A 76 14.23 -1.59 9.40
CA GLU A 76 14.45 -2.88 8.76
C GLU A 76 14.52 -2.69 7.24
N MET A 77 15.50 -3.31 6.59
CA MET A 77 15.59 -3.37 5.12
C MET A 77 15.95 -4.80 4.69
N VAL A 78 15.04 -5.44 3.96
CA VAL A 78 15.24 -6.78 3.42
C VAL A 78 15.48 -6.70 1.92
N ILE A 79 16.46 -7.46 1.43
CA ILE A 79 16.75 -7.58 0.01
C ILE A 79 16.27 -8.96 -0.46
N ALA A 80 15.23 -8.96 -1.29
CA ALA A 80 14.67 -10.15 -1.92
C ALA A 80 15.49 -10.55 -3.15
N ARG A 81 15.47 -11.84 -3.51
CA ARG A 81 16.18 -12.39 -4.67
C ARG A 81 15.55 -11.98 -5.99
N ASP A 82 14.23 -11.83 -6.02
CA ASP A 82 13.47 -11.43 -7.21
C ASP A 82 12.18 -10.68 -6.83
N LEU A 83 11.43 -10.24 -7.84
CA LEU A 83 10.18 -9.49 -7.66
C LEU A 83 9.07 -10.33 -7.01
N ALA A 84 9.01 -11.63 -7.27
CA ALA A 84 7.98 -12.50 -6.70
C ALA A 84 8.22 -12.68 -5.18
N GLU A 85 9.48 -12.94 -4.80
CA GLU A 85 9.87 -12.98 -3.40
C GLU A 85 9.67 -11.64 -2.70
N ARG A 86 9.96 -10.52 -3.39
CA ARG A 86 9.71 -9.18 -2.86
C ARG A 86 8.23 -8.98 -2.52
N LYS A 87 7.31 -9.29 -3.44
CA LYS A 87 5.86 -9.20 -3.20
C LYS A 87 5.43 -10.07 -2.02
N ARG A 88 5.89 -11.34 -1.98
CA ARG A 88 5.61 -12.26 -0.88
C ARG A 88 6.07 -11.70 0.47
N LEU A 89 7.30 -11.18 0.55
CA LEU A 89 7.87 -10.64 1.78
C LEU A 89 7.16 -9.35 2.25
N LEU A 90 6.77 -8.47 1.31
CA LEU A 90 5.95 -7.29 1.63
C LEU A 90 4.66 -7.70 2.32
N LEU A 91 3.96 -8.69 1.75
CA LEU A 91 2.72 -9.20 2.32
C LEU A 91 2.96 -9.89 3.66
N GLU A 92 3.91 -10.82 3.77
CA GLU A 92 4.21 -11.54 5.03
C GLU A 92 4.56 -10.61 6.19
N LYS A 93 5.18 -9.46 5.91
CA LYS A 93 5.57 -8.48 6.93
C LYS A 93 4.47 -7.48 7.27
N SER A 94 3.26 -7.64 6.75
CA SER A 94 2.15 -6.70 6.91
C SER A 94 0.89 -7.36 7.44
N ASP A 95 0.14 -6.59 8.21
CA ASP A 95 -1.20 -6.92 8.73
C ASP A 95 -2.30 -6.38 7.80
N ALA A 96 -2.01 -5.31 7.06
CA ALA A 96 -2.94 -4.61 6.17
C ALA A 96 -2.23 -4.04 4.93
N VAL A 97 -2.97 -3.74 3.87
CA VAL A 97 -2.43 -3.17 2.62
C VAL A 97 -3.18 -1.90 2.22
N VAL A 98 -2.44 -0.86 1.81
CA VAL A 98 -2.95 0.33 1.14
C VAL A 98 -2.32 0.48 -0.23
N ILE A 99 -3.17 0.65 -1.24
CA ILE A 99 -2.80 0.92 -2.62
C ILE A 99 -2.99 2.42 -2.86
N MET A 100 -1.90 3.13 -3.12
CA MET A 100 -1.92 4.54 -3.53
C MET A 100 -1.67 4.66 -5.04
N VAL A 101 -1.70 5.90 -5.55
CA VAL A 101 -1.37 6.22 -6.94
C VAL A 101 -0.03 5.64 -7.36
N GLY A 102 -0.04 4.96 -8.51
CA GLY A 102 1.08 4.20 -9.02
C GLY A 102 0.89 3.71 -10.45
N GLY A 103 1.97 3.21 -11.02
CA GLY A 103 1.96 2.64 -12.37
C GLY A 103 1.67 1.14 -12.36
N THR A 104 2.13 0.46 -13.42
CA THR A 104 1.96 -0.98 -13.58
C THR A 104 2.58 -1.81 -12.46
N GLY A 105 3.68 -1.37 -11.86
CA GLY A 105 4.28 -2.06 -10.71
C GLY A 105 3.37 -2.07 -9.48
N THR A 106 2.73 -0.93 -9.18
CA THR A 106 1.75 -0.82 -8.09
C THR A 106 0.52 -1.67 -8.38
N LEU A 107 0.08 -1.73 -9.65
CA LEU A 107 -1.03 -2.60 -10.04
C LEU A 107 -0.67 -4.09 -9.97
N ASP A 108 0.55 -4.49 -10.35
CA ASP A 108 1.04 -5.86 -10.18
C ASP A 108 1.02 -6.29 -8.70
N GLU A 109 1.50 -5.42 -7.81
CA GLU A 109 1.45 -5.62 -6.35
C GLU A 109 0.01 -5.67 -5.83
N ALA A 110 -0.87 -4.77 -6.31
CA ALA A 110 -2.28 -4.73 -5.93
C ALA A 110 -3.05 -5.98 -6.38
N THR A 111 -2.89 -6.40 -7.64
CA THR A 111 -3.60 -7.58 -8.15
C THR A 111 -3.14 -8.87 -7.48
N GLU A 112 -1.88 -8.95 -7.05
CA GLU A 112 -1.36 -10.11 -6.29
C GLU A 112 -2.15 -10.32 -4.99
N ILE A 113 -2.29 -9.27 -4.16
CA ILE A 113 -3.03 -9.39 -2.89
C ILE A 113 -4.53 -9.64 -3.12
N LEU A 114 -5.12 -9.02 -4.14
CA LEU A 114 -6.53 -9.23 -4.47
C LEU A 114 -6.78 -10.67 -4.95
N GLU A 115 -5.88 -11.25 -5.74
CA GLU A 115 -5.95 -12.66 -6.16
C GLU A 115 -5.81 -13.63 -4.99
N LEU A 116 -4.87 -13.37 -4.07
CA LEU A 116 -4.72 -14.16 -2.85
C LEU A 116 -5.98 -14.09 -1.98
N LYS A 117 -6.57 -12.91 -1.83
CA LYS A 117 -7.79 -12.69 -1.04
C LYS A 117 -9.02 -13.33 -1.71
N LYS A 118 -9.12 -13.22 -3.04
CA LYS A 118 -10.17 -13.87 -3.84
C LYS A 118 -10.22 -15.38 -3.63
N HIS A 119 -9.07 -16.02 -3.43
CA HIS A 119 -8.94 -17.46 -3.18
C HIS A 119 -8.83 -17.84 -1.69
N GLY A 120 -9.00 -16.88 -0.76
CA GLY A 120 -8.98 -17.16 0.68
C GLY A 120 -7.60 -17.49 1.25
N HIS A 121 -6.51 -17.19 0.54
CA HIS A 121 -5.15 -17.37 1.05
C HIS A 121 -4.75 -16.28 2.06
N THR A 122 -5.51 -15.19 2.12
CA THR A 122 -5.31 -14.11 3.09
C THR A 122 -6.60 -13.35 3.31
N GLU A 123 -6.83 -12.88 4.54
CA GLU A 123 -7.96 -12.03 4.90
C GLU A 123 -7.53 -10.62 5.30
N LYS A 124 -6.28 -10.23 5.04
CA LYS A 124 -5.77 -8.89 5.34
C LYS A 124 -6.68 -7.82 4.72
N PRO A 125 -7.04 -6.75 5.45
CA PRO A 125 -7.80 -5.66 4.89
C PRO A 125 -6.97 -4.94 3.81
N VAL A 126 -7.63 -4.62 2.69
CA VAL A 126 -7.02 -3.94 1.55
C VAL A 126 -7.80 -2.66 1.28
N VAL A 127 -7.10 -1.54 1.26
CA VAL A 127 -7.68 -0.24 0.89
C VAL A 127 -7.04 0.26 -0.40
N LEU A 128 -7.86 0.75 -1.32
CA LEU A 128 -7.41 1.57 -2.44
C LEU A 128 -7.72 3.04 -2.11
N LEU A 129 -6.68 3.82 -1.88
CA LEU A 129 -6.76 5.26 -1.58
C LEU A 129 -6.75 6.06 -2.89
N ASN A 130 -7.93 6.38 -3.39
CA ASN A 130 -8.19 6.94 -4.72
C ASN A 130 -8.02 8.47 -4.79
N THR A 131 -6.82 8.95 -4.52
CA THR A 131 -6.54 10.39 -4.50
C THR A 131 -6.73 11.05 -5.88
N ALA A 132 -7.40 12.20 -5.89
CA ALA A 132 -7.68 12.99 -7.09
C ALA A 132 -8.34 12.20 -8.24
N GLY A 133 -9.10 11.15 -7.92
CA GLY A 133 -9.79 10.31 -8.91
C GLY A 133 -8.86 9.49 -9.82
N PHE A 134 -7.59 9.30 -9.45
CA PHE A 134 -6.60 8.66 -10.31
C PHE A 134 -7.00 7.26 -10.79
N TYR A 135 -7.66 6.49 -9.93
CA TYR A 135 -8.12 5.13 -10.18
C TYR A 135 -9.63 5.03 -10.42
N ASP A 136 -10.33 6.11 -10.79
CA ASP A 136 -11.76 6.06 -11.11
C ASP A 136 -12.05 5.02 -12.21
N GLY A 137 -11.22 4.98 -13.25
CA GLY A 137 -11.34 3.97 -14.31
C GLY A 137 -11.10 2.54 -13.81
N LEU A 138 -10.19 2.35 -12.86
CA LEU A 138 -9.94 1.02 -12.27
C LEU A 138 -11.08 0.58 -11.36
N LYS A 139 -11.63 1.52 -10.56
CA LYS A 139 -12.81 1.30 -9.71
C LYS A 139 -14.00 0.88 -10.55
N GLU A 140 -14.21 1.54 -11.70
CA GLU A 140 -15.25 1.16 -12.66
C GLU A 140 -15.01 -0.24 -13.25
N GLN A 141 -13.76 -0.54 -13.63
CA GLN A 141 -13.41 -1.86 -14.15
C GLN A 141 -13.62 -2.97 -13.11
N PHE A 142 -13.32 -2.73 -11.84
CA PHE A 142 -13.57 -3.70 -10.76
C PHE A 142 -15.06 -3.88 -10.48
N ARG A 143 -15.86 -2.82 -10.50
CA ARG A 143 -17.34 -2.95 -10.40
C ARG A 143 -17.90 -3.79 -11.51
N ARG A 144 -17.45 -3.57 -12.75
CA ARG A 144 -17.86 -4.38 -13.88
C ARG A 144 -17.50 -5.86 -13.70
N MET A 145 -16.33 -6.18 -13.16
CA MET A 145 -15.96 -7.56 -12.84
C MET A 145 -16.90 -8.20 -11.82
N ASP A 146 -17.34 -7.43 -10.81
CA ASP A 146 -18.30 -7.88 -9.80
C ASP A 146 -19.69 -8.09 -10.43
N ASP A 147 -20.23 -7.07 -11.09
CA ASP A 147 -21.58 -7.06 -11.68
C ASP A 147 -21.76 -8.13 -12.77
N GLU A 148 -20.72 -8.41 -13.56
CA GLU A 148 -20.74 -9.42 -14.61
C GLU A 148 -20.32 -10.82 -14.12
N GLY A 149 -20.06 -11.01 -12.82
CA GLY A 149 -19.83 -12.33 -12.21
C GLY A 149 -18.43 -12.92 -12.42
N PHE A 150 -17.42 -12.09 -12.69
CA PHE A 150 -16.02 -12.52 -12.77
C PHE A 150 -15.39 -12.73 -11.39
N LEU A 151 -15.98 -12.17 -10.32
CA LEU A 151 -15.48 -12.30 -8.96
C LEU A 151 -16.29 -13.38 -8.20
N PRO A 152 -15.62 -14.39 -7.62
CA PRO A 152 -16.27 -15.41 -6.80
C PRO A 152 -16.63 -14.92 -5.40
N ARG A 153 -16.16 -13.71 -5.03
CA ARG A 153 -16.46 -13.01 -3.77
C ARG A 153 -16.88 -11.58 -4.12
N PRO A 154 -17.80 -10.96 -3.35
CA PRO A 154 -18.17 -9.56 -3.56
C PRO A 154 -16.94 -8.65 -3.58
N LEU A 155 -16.92 -7.65 -4.47
CA LEU A 155 -15.81 -6.69 -4.54
C LEU A 155 -15.54 -6.01 -3.19
N THR A 156 -16.59 -5.75 -2.41
CA THR A 156 -16.51 -5.16 -1.07
C THR A 156 -15.77 -6.03 -0.05
N GLU A 157 -15.69 -7.34 -0.28
CA GLU A 157 -14.84 -8.22 0.53
C GLU A 157 -13.38 -8.18 0.07
N LEU A 158 -13.09 -7.80 -1.17
CA LEU A 158 -11.74 -7.81 -1.73
C LEU A 158 -10.99 -6.50 -1.48
N VAL A 159 -11.67 -5.36 -1.63
CA VAL A 159 -11.06 -4.04 -1.49
C VAL A 159 -12.05 -2.99 -1.03
N PHE A 160 -11.63 -2.15 -0.09
CA PHE A 160 -12.33 -0.93 0.29
C PHE A 160 -11.76 0.27 -0.47
N PHE A 161 -12.62 1.11 -1.04
CA PHE A 161 -12.19 2.34 -1.72
C PHE A 161 -12.34 3.53 -0.78
N ALA A 162 -11.22 4.16 -0.46
CA ALA A 162 -11.18 5.39 0.32
C ALA A 162 -10.82 6.57 -0.58
N GLU A 163 -11.49 7.71 -0.41
CA GLU A 163 -11.12 8.95 -1.10
C GLU A 163 -10.13 9.78 -0.27
N GLU A 164 -10.12 9.59 1.05
CA GLU A 164 -9.31 10.39 2.00
C GLU A 164 -8.43 9.50 2.90
N PRO A 165 -7.21 9.95 3.27
CA PRO A 165 -6.28 9.22 4.13
C PRO A 165 -6.86 8.78 5.48
N VAL A 166 -7.63 9.66 6.14
CA VAL A 166 -8.26 9.36 7.43
C VAL A 166 -9.25 8.20 7.32
N GLY A 167 -10.04 8.16 6.25
CA GLY A 167 -11.00 7.08 6.00
C GLY A 167 -10.29 5.76 5.69
N ALA A 168 -9.15 5.82 4.98
CA ALA A 168 -8.33 4.64 4.73
C ALA A 168 -7.80 4.04 6.04
N LEU A 169 -7.23 4.86 6.92
CA LEU A 169 -6.67 4.36 8.18
C LEU A 169 -7.76 3.85 9.13
N ALA A 170 -8.85 4.58 9.29
CA ALA A 170 -9.95 4.19 10.18
C ALA A 170 -10.54 2.81 9.79
N TYR A 171 -10.72 2.55 8.49
CA TYR A 171 -11.18 1.25 8.01
C TYR A 171 -10.19 0.12 8.38
N LEU A 172 -8.88 0.37 8.28
CA LEU A 172 -7.87 -0.62 8.64
C LEU A 172 -7.86 -0.91 10.15
N GLU A 173 -7.95 0.13 10.98
CA GLU A 173 -8.00 0.01 12.44
C GLU A 173 -9.24 -0.78 12.89
N GLU A 174 -10.41 -0.42 12.38
CA GLU A 174 -11.66 -1.15 12.63
C GLU A 174 -11.56 -2.61 12.21
N SER A 175 -11.00 -2.87 11.01
CA SER A 175 -10.80 -4.23 10.47
C SER A 175 -9.81 -5.08 11.28
N GLN A 176 -9.02 -4.47 12.15
CA GLN A 176 -8.06 -5.14 13.03
C GLN A 176 -8.48 -5.12 14.50
N GLY A 177 -9.65 -4.57 14.83
CA GLY A 177 -10.14 -4.44 16.20
C GLY A 177 -9.31 -3.48 17.05
N ILE A 178 -8.71 -2.46 16.42
CA ILE A 178 -8.02 -1.37 17.09
C ILE A 178 -9.03 -0.22 17.21
N GLU A 179 -9.43 0.12 18.45
CA GLU A 179 -10.29 1.29 18.78
C GLU A 179 -9.47 2.57 19.00
#